data_AF-A0A958J9V3-F1
#
_entry.id   AF-A0A958J9V3-F1
#
_cell.length_a   1.000
_cell.length_b   1.000
_cell.length_c   1.000
_cell.angle_alpha   90.00
_cell.angle_beta   90.00
_cell.angle_gamma   90.00
#
_symmetry.space_group_name_H-M   'P 1'
#
loop_
_entity.id
_entity.type
_entity.pdbx_description
1 polymer ?
#
loop_
_entity_poly.entity_id
_entity_poly.type
_entity_poly.pdbx_seq_one_letter_code
_entity_poly.pdbx_strand_id
1 'polypeptide(L)'
;MRRIRDSLVVLLMIFGAVHGQSGDAGHHARQALNCAECHTCKVPTYEVPCLKILPGFTRQRGITVHHTAEDAPQIIKIDVLSQIYEPSIFTHKLHAEMAGMAGGCVSCHHFNPPGRIAACRECHDAT
;
A
#
# COMPACT_ATOMS: atom_id res chain seq x y z
N MET A 1 -39.66 -6.37 29.20
CA MET A 1 -39.30 -5.91 27.84
C MET A 1 -37.95 -5.17 27.80
N ARG A 2 -37.72 -4.12 28.61
CA ARG A 2 -36.45 -3.35 28.63
C ARG A 2 -35.20 -4.21 28.95
N ARG A 3 -35.26 -5.04 30.00
CA ARG A 3 -34.15 -5.96 30.36
C ARG A 3 -33.78 -6.97 29.28
N ILE A 4 -34.76 -7.47 28.52
CA ILE A 4 -34.54 -8.44 27.43
C ILE A 4 -33.83 -7.74 26.25
N ARG A 5 -34.26 -6.52 25.90
CA ARG A 5 -33.60 -5.70 24.87
C ARG A 5 -32.16 -5.37 25.24
N ASP A 6 -31.91 -5.00 26.49
CA ASP A 6 -30.58 -4.62 26.97
C ASP A 6 -29.64 -5.84 26.98
N SER A 7 -30.14 -7.02 27.37
CA SER A 7 -29.40 -8.29 27.25
C SER A 7 -29.11 -8.70 25.80
N LEU A 8 -30.02 -8.43 24.87
CA LEU A 8 -29.87 -8.77 23.45
C LEU A 8 -28.84 -7.86 22.76
N VAL A 9 -28.77 -6.58 23.14
CA VAL A 9 -27.74 -5.64 22.67
C VAL A 9 -26.35 -6.03 23.19
N VAL A 10 -26.23 -6.41 24.46
CA VAL A 10 -24.95 -6.89 25.03
C VAL A 10 -24.50 -8.18 24.33
N LEU A 11 -25.42 -9.11 24.06
CA LEU A 11 -25.10 -10.34 23.34
C LEU A 11 -24.60 -10.05 21.92
N LEU A 12 -25.23 -9.12 21.20
CA LEU A 12 -24.84 -8.73 19.84
C LEU A 12 -23.41 -8.12 19.80
N MET A 13 -23.07 -7.29 20.79
CA MET A 13 -21.73 -6.68 20.92
C MET A 13 -20.63 -7.73 21.15
N ILE A 14 -20.91 -8.77 21.96
CA ILE A 14 -19.94 -9.84 22.25
C ILE A 14 -19.71 -10.72 21.01
N PHE A 15 -20.75 -11.05 20.25
CA PHE A 15 -20.61 -11.85 19.02
C PHE A 15 -19.80 -11.13 17.92
N GLY A 16 -19.93 -9.80 17.80
CA GLY A 16 -19.16 -8.99 16.86
C GLY A 16 -17.65 -8.92 17.19
N ALA A 17 -17.29 -8.98 18.48
CA ALA A 17 -15.88 -8.94 18.89
C ALA A 17 -15.12 -10.24 18.60
N VAL A 18 -15.80 -11.39 18.57
CA VAL A 18 -15.16 -12.70 18.39
C VAL A 18 -14.85 -13.01 16.92
N HIS A 19 -15.64 -12.50 15.97
CA HIS A 19 -15.48 -12.82 14.54
C HIS A 19 -14.59 -11.82 13.76
N GLY A 20 -14.14 -10.74 14.40
CA GLY A 20 -13.41 -9.65 13.73
C GLY A 20 -11.87 -9.77 13.70
N GLN A 21 -11.28 -10.81 14.29
CA GLN A 21 -9.82 -10.91 14.48
C GLN A 21 -9.17 -12.19 13.94
N SER A 22 -9.73 -12.84 12.92
CA SER A 22 -8.94 -13.81 12.13
C SER A 22 -8.06 -13.06 11.10
N GLY A 23 -7.16 -12.22 11.60
CA GLY A 23 -6.23 -11.40 10.83
C GLY A 23 -4.95 -12.13 10.42
N ASP A 24 -4.93 -13.46 10.39
CA ASP A 24 -3.82 -14.22 9.81
C ASP A 24 -4.22 -14.66 8.40
N ALA A 25 -4.30 -13.69 7.48
CA ALA A 25 -4.03 -13.98 6.08
C ALA A 25 -2.55 -14.37 6.00
N GLY A 26 -2.25 -15.62 6.35
CA GLY A 26 -0.89 -16.09 6.57
C GLY A 26 0.01 -15.78 5.39
N HIS A 27 1.29 -15.48 5.68
CA HIS A 27 2.30 -15.19 4.67
C HIS A 27 2.25 -16.23 3.53
N HIS A 28 2.19 -15.79 2.27
CA HIS A 28 1.98 -16.65 1.10
C HIS A 28 3.00 -17.80 0.99
N ALA A 29 4.17 -17.67 1.60
CA ALA A 29 5.16 -18.76 1.72
C ALA A 29 4.64 -20.01 2.46
N ARG A 30 3.55 -19.91 3.21
CA ARG A 30 2.89 -21.05 3.89
C ARG A 30 1.80 -21.71 3.05
N GLN A 31 1.53 -21.17 1.86
CA GLN A 31 0.51 -21.66 0.96
C GLN A 31 1.13 -22.63 -0.07
N ALA A 32 0.34 -23.54 -0.61
CA ALA A 32 0.79 -24.50 -1.64
C ALA A 32 0.91 -23.83 -3.02
N LEU A 33 1.78 -22.83 -3.13
CA LEU A 33 2.04 -22.06 -4.35
C LEU A 33 3.37 -22.48 -4.98
N ASN A 34 3.46 -22.41 -6.31
CA ASN A 34 4.72 -22.57 -7.00
C ASN A 34 5.49 -21.23 -7.00
N CYS A 35 6.44 -21.07 -6.07
CA CYS A 35 7.23 -19.85 -5.94
C CYS A 35 7.91 -19.42 -7.26
N ALA A 36 8.27 -20.38 -8.11
CA ALA A 36 8.94 -20.10 -9.37
C ALA A 36 8.04 -19.43 -10.41
N GLU A 37 6.72 -19.33 -10.18
CA GLU A 37 5.81 -18.57 -11.05
C GLU A 37 6.02 -17.07 -10.88
N CYS A 38 6.15 -16.61 -9.63
CA CYS A 38 6.26 -15.19 -9.29
C CYS A 38 7.70 -14.71 -9.13
N HIS A 39 8.62 -15.59 -8.72
CA HIS A 39 9.99 -15.25 -8.34
C HIS A 39 11.02 -15.74 -9.37
N THR A 40 12.06 -14.95 -9.63
CA THR A 40 13.22 -15.33 -10.45
C THR A 40 14.24 -16.14 -9.63
N CYS A 41 14.23 -16.00 -8.30
CA CYS A 41 15.14 -16.67 -7.38
C CYS A 41 14.43 -17.76 -6.56
N LYS A 42 15.21 -18.77 -6.13
CA LYS A 42 14.68 -19.91 -5.34
C LYS A 42 14.38 -19.57 -3.88
N VAL A 43 15.03 -18.54 -3.34
CA VAL A 43 14.93 -18.14 -1.93
C VAL A 43 14.67 -16.63 -1.86
N PRO A 44 13.44 -16.18 -2.17
CA PRO A 44 13.08 -14.78 -2.05
C PRO A 44 13.12 -14.34 -0.58
N THR A 45 13.43 -13.07 -0.34
CA THR A 45 13.37 -12.44 0.98
C THR A 45 12.39 -11.27 0.95
N TYR A 46 12.00 -10.76 2.11
CA TYR A 46 11.21 -9.54 2.19
C TYR A 46 11.91 -8.38 1.46
N GLU A 47 13.20 -8.18 1.71
CA GLU A 47 14.00 -7.09 1.12
C GLU A 47 14.29 -7.29 -0.36
N VAL A 48 14.51 -8.53 -0.78
CA VAL A 48 14.82 -8.88 -2.17
C VAL A 48 13.85 -9.98 -2.59
N PRO A 49 12.63 -9.63 -3.02
CA PRO A 49 11.63 -10.62 -3.40
C PRO A 49 11.82 -11.14 -4.82
N CYS A 50 12.77 -10.60 -5.60
CA CYS A 50 13.15 -11.14 -6.92
C CYS A 50 11.96 -11.41 -7.84
N LEU A 51 10.98 -10.51 -7.89
CA LEU A 51 9.73 -10.72 -8.62
C LEU A 51 9.97 -10.70 -10.14
N LYS A 52 9.40 -11.63 -10.90
CA LYS A 52 9.54 -11.65 -12.37
C LYS A 52 8.95 -10.42 -13.05
N ILE A 53 7.84 -9.90 -12.53
CA ILE A 53 7.22 -8.67 -13.04
C ILE A 53 8.14 -7.45 -12.84
N LEU A 54 9.07 -7.53 -11.90
CA LEU A 54 9.96 -6.43 -11.52
C LEU A 54 11.32 -7.00 -11.07
N PRO A 55 12.14 -7.55 -11.99
CA PRO A 55 13.33 -8.34 -11.65
C PRO A 55 14.39 -7.57 -10.86
N GLY A 56 14.42 -6.24 -11.00
CA GLY A 56 15.32 -5.33 -10.28
C GLY A 56 14.75 -4.78 -8.97
N PHE A 57 13.56 -5.21 -8.56
CA PHE A 57 12.91 -4.66 -7.38
C PHE A 57 13.58 -5.13 -6.09
N THR A 58 13.99 -4.14 -5.29
CA THR A 58 14.49 -4.33 -3.93
C THR A 58 13.78 -3.37 -3.00
N ARG A 59 13.38 -3.81 -1.81
CA ARG A 59 12.73 -2.95 -0.80
C ARG A 59 13.72 -2.09 -0.01
N GLN A 60 15.02 -2.17 -0.30
CA GLN A 60 16.12 -1.57 0.47
C GLN A 60 15.71 -0.32 1.26
N ARG A 61 15.50 -0.48 2.56
CA ARG A 61 15.17 0.55 3.57
C ARG A 61 14.07 1.56 3.19
N GLY A 62 13.15 1.23 2.28
CA GLY A 62 11.98 2.08 1.96
C GLY A 62 12.28 3.58 1.83
N ILE A 63 11.28 4.41 2.14
CA ILE A 63 11.46 5.86 2.22
C ILE A 63 12.39 6.18 3.40
N THR A 64 13.65 6.54 3.11
CA THR A 64 14.60 7.06 4.12
C THR A 64 14.51 8.58 4.28
N VAL A 65 13.62 9.24 3.54
CA VAL A 65 13.37 10.68 3.61
C VAL A 65 11.93 10.90 4.04
N HIS A 66 11.75 11.29 5.28
CA HIS A 66 10.42 11.54 5.83
C HIS A 66 10.02 12.99 5.58
N HIS A 67 9.04 13.17 4.69
CA HIS A 67 8.34 14.42 4.48
C HIS A 67 6.99 14.38 5.19
N THR A 68 6.47 15.55 5.53
CA THR A 68 5.09 15.69 6.03
C THR A 68 4.16 16.18 4.93
N ALA A 69 2.86 16.18 5.19
CA ALA A 69 1.88 16.66 4.21
C ALA A 69 2.05 18.16 3.90
N GLU A 70 2.70 18.92 4.78
CA GLU A 70 3.04 20.32 4.59
C GLU A 70 4.05 20.53 3.45
N ASP A 71 4.99 19.60 3.27
CA ASP A 71 6.00 19.61 2.21
C ASP A 71 5.42 19.21 0.84
N ALA A 72 4.22 18.63 0.83
CA ALA A 72 3.59 18.10 -0.36
C ALA A 72 3.14 19.24 -1.31
N PRO A 73 3.38 19.12 -2.63
CA PRO A 73 2.82 20.05 -3.60
C PRO A 73 1.29 20.12 -3.48
N GLN A 74 0.73 21.32 -3.60
CA GLN A 74 -0.73 21.50 -3.50
C GLN A 74 -1.47 20.73 -4.60
N ILE A 75 -0.97 20.84 -5.82
CA ILE A 75 -1.49 20.19 -7.02
C ILE A 75 -0.30 19.64 -7.80
N ILE A 76 -0.48 18.47 -8.40
CA ILE A 76 0.41 17.94 -9.45
C ILE A 76 -0.41 17.64 -10.70
N LYS A 77 0.24 17.73 -11.87
CA LYS A 77 -0.34 17.28 -13.14
C LYS A 77 0.22 15.90 -13.47
N ILE A 78 -0.65 14.92 -13.65
CA ILE A 78 -0.28 13.57 -14.07
C ILE A 78 -0.65 13.44 -15.56
N ASP A 79 0.36 13.44 -16.42
CA ASP A 79 0.22 13.50 -17.88
C ASP A 79 0.84 12.28 -18.60
N VAL A 80 1.19 11.22 -17.87
CA VAL A 80 1.81 10.01 -18.42
C VAL A 80 0.93 9.33 -19.49
N LEU A 81 -0.40 9.44 -19.37
CA LEU A 81 -1.38 8.88 -20.29
C LEU A 81 -2.01 9.92 -21.23
N SER A 82 -1.36 11.08 -21.41
CA SER A 82 -1.96 12.19 -22.15
C SER A 82 -2.17 11.96 -23.65
N GLN A 83 -1.67 10.85 -24.18
CA GLN A 83 -1.91 10.43 -25.56
C GLN A 83 -3.32 9.86 -25.77
N ILE A 84 -4.00 9.44 -24.69
CA ILE A 84 -5.32 8.80 -24.75
C ILE A 84 -6.39 9.49 -23.88
N TYR A 85 -5.97 10.28 -22.89
CA TYR A 85 -6.86 11.04 -22.00
C TYR A 85 -6.30 12.43 -21.72
N GLU A 86 -7.13 13.35 -21.25
CA GLU A 86 -6.63 14.63 -20.72
C GLU A 86 -5.76 14.40 -19.47
N PRO A 87 -4.74 15.25 -19.22
CA PRO A 87 -3.95 15.18 -18.00
C PRO A 87 -4.82 15.28 -16.74
N SER A 88 -4.51 14.47 -15.72
CA SER A 88 -5.19 14.56 -14.44
C SER A 88 -4.58 15.68 -13.59
N ILE A 89 -5.42 16.61 -13.15
CA ILE A 89 -5.07 17.61 -12.14
C ILE A 89 -5.34 17.00 -10.77
N PHE A 90 -4.29 16.56 -10.08
CA PHE A 90 -4.39 15.83 -8.83
C PHE A 90 -4.11 16.76 -7.64
N THR A 91 -5.06 16.88 -6.72
CA THR A 91 -4.95 17.66 -5.47
C THR A 91 -4.08 16.92 -4.45
N HIS A 92 -2.79 16.86 -4.74
CA HIS A 92 -1.82 16.02 -4.04
C HIS A 92 -1.75 16.29 -2.54
N LYS A 93 -1.68 17.56 -2.12
CA LYS A 93 -1.61 17.91 -0.68
C LYS A 93 -2.84 17.45 0.10
N LEU A 94 -4.05 17.63 -0.46
CA LEU A 94 -5.28 17.15 0.17
C LEU A 94 -5.21 15.64 0.44
N HIS A 95 -4.75 14.86 -0.55
CA HIS A 95 -4.61 13.42 -0.40
C HIS A 95 -3.48 13.05 0.58
N ALA A 96 -2.38 13.80 0.61
CA ALA A 96 -1.29 13.59 1.57
C ALA A 96 -1.76 13.84 3.02
N GLU A 97 -2.55 14.89 3.25
CA GLU A 97 -3.16 15.19 4.56
C GLU A 97 -4.09 14.05 5.01
N MET A 98 -4.93 13.55 4.09
CA MET A 98 -5.83 12.41 4.36
C MET A 98 -5.04 11.10 4.61
N ALA A 99 -3.94 10.90 3.89
CA ALA A 99 -3.12 9.69 4.00
C ALA A 99 -2.34 9.63 5.33
N GLY A 100 -2.16 10.74 6.05
CA GLY A 100 -1.44 10.77 7.33
C GLY A 100 -1.93 9.72 8.34
N MET A 101 -3.23 9.44 8.37
CA MET A 101 -3.83 8.43 9.24
C MET A 101 -3.75 6.99 8.69
N ALA A 102 -3.43 6.82 7.41
CA ALA A 102 -3.45 5.55 6.67
C ALA A 102 -2.05 5.07 6.24
N GLY A 103 -0.98 5.66 6.79
CA GLY A 103 0.40 5.29 6.49
C GLY A 103 1.24 6.40 5.84
N GLY A 104 0.67 7.57 5.58
CA GLY A 104 1.39 8.73 5.06
C GLY A 104 1.98 8.50 3.67
N CYS A 105 3.11 9.13 3.37
CA CYS A 105 3.70 9.14 2.02
C CYS A 105 4.00 7.74 1.44
N VAL A 106 4.28 6.74 2.30
CA VAL A 106 4.58 5.35 1.85
C VAL A 106 3.36 4.65 1.27
N SER A 107 2.13 5.14 1.52
CA SER A 107 0.93 4.53 0.94
C SER A 107 0.84 4.72 -0.58
N CYS A 108 1.43 5.79 -1.10
CA CYS A 108 1.45 6.12 -2.52
C CYS A 108 2.85 5.94 -3.12
N HIS A 109 3.87 6.52 -2.48
CA HIS A 109 5.28 6.37 -2.88
C HIS A 109 5.88 5.09 -2.30
N HIS A 110 5.24 3.96 -2.62
CA HIS A 110 5.70 2.67 -2.16
C HIS A 110 7.09 2.35 -2.72
N PHE A 111 7.91 1.68 -1.92
CA PHE A 111 9.22 1.16 -2.37
C PHE A 111 10.16 2.19 -3.01
N ASN A 112 10.02 3.44 -2.57
CA ASN A 112 10.87 4.53 -3.01
C ASN A 112 12.35 4.20 -2.79
N PRO A 113 13.24 4.60 -3.70
CA PRO A 113 14.67 4.47 -3.47
C PRO A 113 15.12 5.32 -2.26
N PRO A 114 16.18 4.90 -1.55
CA PRO A 114 16.73 5.68 -0.46
C PRO A 114 17.09 7.11 -0.90
N GLY A 115 16.80 8.09 -0.04
CA GLY A 115 17.26 9.46 -0.21
C GLY A 115 16.38 10.37 -1.08
N ARG A 116 15.27 9.90 -1.68
CA ARG A 116 14.40 10.76 -2.50
C ARG A 116 12.97 10.24 -2.66
N ILE A 117 12.06 11.15 -3.06
CA ILE A 117 10.74 10.80 -3.58
C ILE A 117 10.80 10.65 -5.10
N ALA A 118 10.60 9.43 -5.61
CA ALA A 118 10.59 9.12 -7.03
C ALA A 118 9.16 9.18 -7.62
N ALA A 119 9.10 9.51 -8.91
CA ALA A 119 7.85 9.46 -9.67
C ALA A 119 7.50 8.01 -10.06
N CYS A 120 6.21 7.71 -10.21
CA CYS A 120 5.73 6.37 -10.54
C CYS A 120 6.41 5.80 -11.79
N ARG A 121 6.56 6.64 -12.83
CA ARG A 121 7.12 6.26 -14.13
C ARG A 121 8.58 5.81 -14.10
N GLU A 122 9.31 6.11 -13.02
CA GLU A 122 10.71 5.68 -12.91
C GLU A 122 10.83 4.16 -12.71
N CYS A 123 9.77 3.52 -12.23
CA CYS A 123 9.70 2.06 -12.07
C CYS A 123 8.55 1.44 -12.86
N HIS A 124 7.47 2.17 -13.09
CA HIS A 124 6.33 1.76 -13.90
C HIS A 124 6.42 2.39 -15.27
N ASP A 125 7.17 1.75 -16.16
CA ASP A 125 7.22 2.20 -17.54
C ASP A 125 5.86 2.01 -18.22
N ALA A 126 5.48 2.95 -19.06
CA ALA A 126 4.19 2.98 -19.74
C ALA A 126 4.23 2.29 -21.12
N THR A 127 5.21 1.41 -21.33
CA THR A 127 5.36 0.60 -22.55
C THR A 127 4.26 -0.45 -22.65
#